data_AF-X0V0C1-F1
#
_entry.id   AF-X0V0C1-F1
#
_cell.length_a   1.000
_cell.length_b   1.000
_cell.length_c   1.000
_cell.angle_alpha   90.00
_cell.angle_beta   90.00
_cell.angle_gamma   90.00
#
_symmetry.space_group_name_H-M   'P 1'
#
loop_
_entity.id
_entity.type
_entity.pdbx_description
1 polymer ?
#
loop_
_entity_poly.entity_id
_entity_poly.type
_entity_poly.pdbx_seq_one_letter_code
_entity_poly.pdbx_strand_id
1 'polypeptide(L)'
;RIREAVEKGAERIELRDVHGQRYIGTNLRAGADIHIYGTPGNDLGAFMNGPRITVHGNAQDGCGNTMNEGEIIVHGHAGDITGLAARGGKIFVREGVGYRAGIHMKEYGDKKPALVIGGTAQDFLGEYMAGGILVVLGIGLAEGEPHRANFVGTGMHGGAIYLRGHINDYQLGKEVGASEPDKKDREVLSSLIRQFAAHFDHDADEILSGAFIKLVPLYLRPYGRLYAY
;
A
#
# COMPACT_ATOMS: atom_id res chain seq x y z
N ARG A 1 5.46 -9.66 -24.98
CA ARG A 1 5.79 -8.32 -25.52
C ARG A 1 6.51 -7.45 -24.47
N ILE A 2 5.91 -7.14 -23.32
CA ILE A 2 6.60 -6.35 -22.26
C ILE A 2 7.88 -7.06 -21.77
N ARG A 3 7.76 -8.31 -21.31
CA ARG A 3 8.90 -9.11 -20.83
C ARG A 3 10.05 -9.14 -21.83
N GLU A 4 9.74 -9.46 -23.08
CA GLU A 4 10.71 -9.52 -24.17
C GLU A 4 11.40 -8.17 -24.41
N ALA A 5 10.66 -7.05 -24.37
CA ALA A 5 11.25 -5.72 -24.51
C ALA A 5 12.25 -5.42 -23.38
N VAL A 6 11.89 -5.76 -22.14
CA VAL A 6 12.78 -5.61 -20.98
C VAL A 6 14.00 -6.53 -21.08
N GLU A 7 13.82 -7.79 -21.50
CA GLU A 7 14.92 -8.74 -21.72
C GLU A 7 15.89 -8.27 -22.82
N LYS A 8 15.39 -7.47 -23.77
CA LYS A 8 16.19 -6.81 -24.81
C LYS A 8 16.81 -5.47 -24.35
N GLY A 9 16.67 -5.10 -23.08
CA GLY A 9 17.28 -3.91 -22.50
C GLY A 9 16.45 -2.63 -22.61
N ALA A 10 15.14 -2.72 -22.84
CA ALA A 10 14.28 -1.54 -22.80
C ALA A 10 14.23 -0.96 -21.38
N GLU A 11 14.77 0.24 -21.21
CA GLU A 11 14.75 0.96 -19.93
C GLU A 11 13.38 1.59 -19.65
N ARG A 12 12.67 2.02 -20.71
CA ARG A 12 11.36 2.67 -20.62
C ARG A 12 10.37 2.03 -21.59
N ILE A 13 9.16 1.76 -21.11
CA ILE A 13 8.06 1.17 -21.90
C ILE A 13 6.80 1.99 -21.68
N GLU A 14 6.13 2.39 -22.76
CA GLU A 14 4.82 3.03 -22.68
C GLU A 14 3.74 2.10 -23.22
N LEU A 15 2.71 1.85 -22.40
CA LEU A 15 1.51 1.14 -22.78
C LEU A 15 0.39 2.17 -22.91
N ARG A 16 -0.18 2.28 -24.11
CA ARG A 16 -1.29 3.19 -24.41
C ARG A 16 -2.57 2.40 -24.64
N ASP A 17 -3.70 3.07 -24.45
CA ASP A 17 -5.04 2.51 -24.66
C ASP A 17 -5.27 1.21 -23.86
N VAL A 18 -4.88 1.25 -22.59
CA VAL A 18 -5.07 0.13 -21.66
C VAL A 18 -6.48 0.16 -21.10
N HIS A 19 -7.23 -0.93 -21.30
CA HIS A 19 -8.66 -1.06 -21.02
C HIS A 19 -8.95 -2.40 -20.30
N GLY A 20 -8.27 -2.67 -19.20
CA GLY A 20 -8.52 -3.85 -18.37
C GLY A 20 -7.64 -5.07 -18.68
N GLN A 21 -6.55 -4.92 -19.42
CA GLN A 21 -5.59 -6.01 -19.61
C GLN A 21 -4.95 -6.37 -18.25
N ARG A 22 -5.15 -7.61 -17.82
CA ARG A 22 -4.72 -8.14 -16.53
C ARG A 22 -3.24 -8.54 -16.54
N TYR A 23 -2.64 -8.66 -15.35
CA TYR A 23 -1.28 -9.19 -15.15
C TYR A 23 -0.15 -8.41 -15.85
N ILE A 24 -0.35 -7.11 -16.10
CA ILE A 24 0.71 -6.26 -16.64
C ILE A 24 1.83 -6.17 -15.58
N GLY A 25 3.08 -6.38 -15.99
CA GLY A 25 4.24 -6.33 -15.08
C GLY A 25 4.44 -7.59 -14.22
N THR A 26 3.61 -8.62 -14.38
CA THR A 26 3.68 -9.82 -13.54
C THR A 26 5.00 -10.58 -13.68
N ASN A 27 5.62 -10.91 -12.55
CA ASN A 27 6.90 -11.62 -12.45
C ASN A 27 7.99 -11.02 -13.37
N LEU A 28 8.01 -9.69 -13.45
CA LEU A 28 9.06 -8.94 -14.13
C LEU A 28 10.16 -8.60 -13.09
N ARG A 29 11.42 -8.91 -13.43
CA ARG A 29 12.54 -8.94 -12.48
C ARG A 29 13.68 -7.97 -12.77
N ALA A 30 13.73 -7.43 -13.99
CA ALA A 30 14.75 -6.46 -14.37
C ALA A 30 14.20 -5.04 -14.22
N GLY A 31 15.08 -4.08 -13.95
CA GLY A 31 14.72 -2.68 -13.86
C GLY A 31 14.20 -2.18 -15.21
N ALA A 32 12.96 -1.72 -15.22
CA ALA A 32 12.34 -1.01 -16.33
C ALA A 32 11.34 -0.01 -15.75
N ASP A 33 11.20 1.14 -16.40
CA ASP A 33 10.21 2.16 -16.09
C ASP A 33 9.03 2.04 -17.06
N ILE A 34 7.90 1.55 -16.55
CA ILE A 34 6.72 1.23 -17.34
C ILE A 34 5.64 2.27 -17.07
N HIS A 35 5.26 3.03 -18.09
CA HIS A 35 4.14 3.95 -18.02
C HIS A 35 2.89 3.36 -18.66
N ILE A 36 1.76 3.44 -17.97
CA ILE A 36 0.47 2.91 -18.40
C ILE A 36 -0.51 4.07 -18.54
N TYR A 37 -1.00 4.30 -19.76
CA TYR A 37 -2.05 5.26 -20.07
C TYR A 37 -3.36 4.50 -20.30
N GLY A 38 -4.29 4.66 -19.36
CA GLY A 38 -5.52 3.89 -19.26
C GLY A 38 -5.63 3.17 -17.92
N THR A 39 -6.45 2.12 -17.86
CA THR A 39 -6.70 1.33 -16.65
C THR A 39 -6.23 -0.11 -16.84
N PRO A 40 -5.13 -0.54 -16.20
CA PRO A 40 -4.77 -1.94 -16.17
C PRO A 40 -5.84 -2.74 -15.43
N GLY A 41 -6.04 -3.98 -15.89
CA GLY A 41 -6.91 -4.93 -15.21
C GLY A 41 -6.27 -5.49 -13.94
N ASN A 42 -6.94 -6.49 -13.37
CA ASN A 42 -6.51 -7.11 -12.13
C ASN A 42 -5.06 -7.60 -12.14
N ASP A 43 -4.48 -7.65 -10.93
CA ASP A 43 -3.15 -8.20 -10.65
C ASP A 43 -2.01 -7.46 -11.36
N LEU A 44 -2.12 -6.13 -11.50
CA LEU A 44 -1.02 -5.27 -11.93
C LEU A 44 0.21 -5.49 -11.03
N GLY A 45 1.37 -5.77 -11.63
CA GLY A 45 2.63 -5.92 -10.91
C GLY A 45 2.67 -7.14 -9.99
N ALA A 46 1.84 -8.17 -10.22
CA ALA A 46 1.84 -9.34 -9.37
C ALA A 46 3.20 -10.08 -9.39
N PHE A 47 3.73 -10.49 -8.24
CA PHE A 47 5.07 -11.10 -8.13
C PHE A 47 6.22 -10.26 -8.71
N MET A 48 6.02 -8.95 -8.89
CA MET A 48 7.05 -8.05 -9.42
C MET A 48 8.25 -7.97 -8.48
N ASN A 49 9.45 -7.87 -9.05
CA ASN A 49 10.70 -7.83 -8.30
C ASN A 49 11.71 -6.88 -8.95
N GLY A 50 11.47 -5.56 -8.85
CA GLY A 50 12.42 -4.53 -9.27
C GLY A 50 11.86 -3.39 -10.13
N PRO A 51 11.01 -3.63 -11.13
CA PRO A 51 10.52 -2.56 -12.01
C PRO A 51 9.79 -1.43 -11.27
N ARG A 52 9.74 -0.26 -11.92
CA ARG A 52 8.85 0.84 -11.58
C ARG A 52 7.68 0.85 -12.58
N ILE A 53 6.45 0.89 -12.07
CA ILE A 53 5.24 1.00 -12.89
C ILE A 53 4.49 2.27 -12.48
N THR A 54 4.24 3.16 -13.43
CA THR A 54 3.41 4.36 -13.25
C THR A 54 2.13 4.23 -14.05
N VAL A 55 0.98 4.24 -13.37
CA VAL A 55 -0.35 4.22 -13.96
C VAL A 55 -0.91 5.63 -13.92
N HIS A 56 -1.12 6.24 -15.09
CA HIS A 56 -1.64 7.60 -15.25
C HIS A 56 -3.18 7.69 -15.08
N GLY A 57 -3.79 6.66 -14.50
CA GLY A 57 -5.22 6.52 -14.28
C GLY A 57 -5.49 5.60 -13.09
N ASN A 58 -6.64 4.91 -13.11
CA ASN A 58 -7.02 3.95 -12.07
C ASN A 58 -6.39 2.57 -12.31
N ALA A 59 -6.20 1.79 -11.25
CA ALA A 59 -5.88 0.35 -11.30
C ALA A 59 -7.03 -0.48 -10.74
N GLN A 60 -7.29 -1.66 -11.30
CA GLN A 60 -8.28 -2.60 -10.76
C GLN A 60 -7.70 -3.42 -9.58
N ASP A 61 -8.39 -4.48 -9.19
CA ASP A 61 -8.12 -5.25 -7.97
C ASP A 61 -6.77 -5.98 -8.02
N GLY A 62 -6.17 -6.21 -6.86
CA GLY A 62 -4.95 -7.02 -6.73
C GLY A 62 -3.68 -6.31 -7.22
N CYS A 63 -3.72 -4.98 -7.36
CA CYS A 63 -2.53 -4.19 -7.66
C CYS A 63 -1.40 -4.48 -6.64
N GLY A 64 -0.24 -4.93 -7.12
CA GLY A 64 0.91 -5.29 -6.29
C GLY A 64 0.78 -6.63 -5.55
N ASN A 65 -0.08 -7.54 -6.01
CA ASN A 65 -0.26 -8.86 -5.40
C ASN A 65 1.06 -9.66 -5.32
N THR A 66 1.46 -10.02 -4.11
CA THR A 66 2.67 -10.81 -3.82
C THR A 66 3.95 -10.16 -4.36
N MET A 67 3.94 -8.84 -4.56
CA MET A 67 5.10 -8.05 -4.98
C MET A 67 6.24 -8.21 -3.98
N ASN A 68 7.47 -8.30 -4.50
CA ASN A 68 8.66 -8.59 -3.72
C ASN A 68 9.62 -7.39 -3.65
N GLU A 69 9.75 -6.64 -4.75
CA GLU A 69 10.57 -5.42 -4.88
C GLU A 69 10.05 -4.56 -6.03
N GLY A 70 10.49 -3.30 -6.08
CA GLY A 70 10.10 -2.31 -7.10
C GLY A 70 9.15 -1.26 -6.56
N GLU A 71 8.51 -0.53 -7.47
CA GLU A 71 7.57 0.54 -7.12
C GLU A 71 6.35 0.55 -8.06
N ILE A 72 5.15 0.74 -7.51
CA ILE A 72 3.93 0.97 -8.28
C ILE A 72 3.34 2.31 -7.86
N ILE A 73 3.09 3.19 -8.83
CA ILE A 73 2.56 4.55 -8.63
C ILE A 73 1.25 4.64 -9.41
N VAL A 74 0.14 4.87 -8.72
CA VAL A 74 -1.20 4.98 -9.31
C VAL A 74 -1.72 6.39 -9.10
N HIS A 75 -1.89 7.14 -10.19
CA HIS A 75 -2.41 8.51 -10.14
C HIS A 75 -3.92 8.57 -9.86
N GLY A 76 -4.67 7.49 -10.07
CA GLY A 76 -6.09 7.41 -9.74
C GLY A 76 -6.37 6.60 -8.47
N HIS A 77 -7.52 5.92 -8.47
CA HIS A 77 -7.91 4.92 -7.47
C HIS A 77 -7.28 3.56 -7.77
N ALA A 78 -7.08 2.74 -6.73
CA ALA A 78 -6.80 1.32 -6.87
C ALA A 78 -7.93 0.47 -6.27
N GLY A 79 -8.21 -0.67 -6.89
CA GLY A 79 -9.29 -1.56 -6.47
C GLY A 79 -9.04 -2.30 -5.16
N ASP A 80 -9.82 -3.34 -4.96
CA ASP A 80 -9.76 -4.20 -3.79
C ASP A 80 -8.41 -4.90 -3.70
N ILE A 81 -8.05 -5.36 -2.49
CA ILE A 81 -6.89 -6.21 -2.20
C ILE A 81 -5.57 -5.66 -2.76
N THR A 82 -5.46 -4.34 -2.92
CA THR A 82 -4.20 -3.66 -3.30
C THR A 82 -3.12 -3.99 -2.26
N GLY A 83 -1.96 -4.47 -2.70
CA GLY A 83 -0.88 -4.92 -1.84
C GLY A 83 -1.09 -6.32 -1.22
N LEU A 84 -2.06 -7.10 -1.71
CA LEU A 84 -2.31 -8.48 -1.26
C LEU A 84 -1.02 -9.26 -1.13
N ALA A 85 -0.71 -9.78 0.05
CA ALA A 85 0.44 -10.66 0.31
C ALA A 85 1.80 -10.08 -0.12
N ALA A 86 1.93 -8.77 -0.29
CA ALA A 86 3.19 -8.13 -0.63
C ALA A 86 4.27 -8.46 0.42
N ARG A 87 5.50 -8.66 -0.05
CA ARG A 87 6.68 -9.05 0.72
C ARG A 87 7.77 -7.98 0.73
N GLY A 88 7.72 -7.07 -0.22
CA GLY A 88 8.59 -5.90 -0.30
C GLY A 88 8.13 -4.96 -1.41
N GLY A 89 8.94 -3.96 -1.72
CA GLY A 89 8.57 -2.91 -2.67
C GLY A 89 7.63 -1.86 -2.07
N LYS A 90 7.26 -0.88 -2.89
CA LYS A 90 6.42 0.26 -2.48
C LYS A 90 5.26 0.46 -3.45
N ILE A 91 4.09 0.76 -2.91
CA ILE A 91 2.90 1.11 -3.69
C ILE A 91 2.41 2.48 -3.21
N PHE A 92 2.20 3.39 -4.15
CA PHE A 92 1.68 4.73 -3.91
C PHE A 92 0.40 4.89 -4.72
N VAL A 93 -0.71 5.22 -4.05
CA VAL A 93 -2.01 5.46 -4.69
C VAL A 93 -2.45 6.88 -4.32
N ARG A 94 -2.63 7.76 -5.31
CA ARG A 94 -2.97 9.17 -5.06
C ARG A 94 -4.34 9.31 -4.41
N GLU A 95 -5.32 8.59 -4.93
CA GLU A 95 -6.70 8.66 -4.43
C GLU A 95 -6.93 7.59 -3.35
N GLY A 96 -8.16 7.08 -3.24
CA GLY A 96 -8.52 5.99 -2.32
C GLY A 96 -8.31 4.58 -2.88
N VAL A 97 -8.40 3.60 -1.99
CA VAL A 97 -8.35 2.16 -2.29
C VAL A 97 -9.63 1.43 -1.89
N GLY A 98 -9.87 0.27 -2.50
CA GLY A 98 -10.99 -0.62 -2.20
C GLY A 98 -10.88 -1.38 -0.87
N TYR A 99 -11.64 -2.47 -0.77
CA TYR A 99 -11.70 -3.36 0.39
C TYR A 99 -10.40 -4.14 0.58
N ARG A 100 -10.07 -4.46 1.84
CA ARG A 100 -8.97 -5.37 2.19
C ARG A 100 -7.59 -4.94 1.66
N ALA A 101 -7.36 -3.64 1.47
CA ALA A 101 -6.05 -3.15 1.07
C ALA A 101 -4.98 -3.57 2.11
N GLY A 102 -3.86 -4.08 1.64
CA GLY A 102 -2.76 -4.59 2.47
C GLY A 102 -3.03 -5.94 3.15
N ILE A 103 -4.07 -6.67 2.75
CA ILE A 103 -4.35 -7.98 3.31
C ILE A 103 -3.15 -8.93 3.17
N HIS A 104 -2.78 -9.62 4.25
CA HIS A 104 -1.64 -10.55 4.30
C HIS A 104 -0.27 -9.95 3.95
N MET A 105 -0.11 -8.61 3.93
CA MET A 105 1.21 -7.99 3.82
C MET A 105 2.15 -8.57 4.90
N LYS A 106 3.39 -8.89 4.51
CA LYS A 106 4.35 -9.58 5.37
C LYS A 106 5.76 -9.08 5.13
N GLU A 107 6.59 -9.08 6.15
CA GLU A 107 8.00 -8.69 6.07
C GLU A 107 8.92 -9.85 6.45
N TYR A 108 10.10 -9.90 5.86
CA TYR A 108 11.10 -10.93 6.17
C TYR A 108 12.52 -10.39 5.96
N GLY A 109 13.35 -10.43 7.00
CA GLY A 109 14.68 -9.82 6.99
C GLY A 109 14.58 -8.33 6.65
N ASP A 110 15.33 -7.90 5.64
CA ASP A 110 15.36 -6.50 5.19
C ASP A 110 14.19 -6.13 4.25
N LYS A 111 13.35 -7.10 3.88
CA LYS A 111 12.22 -6.85 2.98
C LYS A 111 11.00 -6.40 3.74
N LYS A 112 10.70 -5.11 3.61
CA LYS A 112 9.56 -4.44 4.24
C LYS A 112 8.67 -3.78 3.18
N PRO A 113 7.49 -4.33 2.87
CA PRO A 113 6.59 -3.72 1.89
C PRO A 113 5.95 -2.46 2.48
N ALA A 114 5.73 -1.45 1.64
CA ALA A 114 5.00 -0.25 2.02
C ALA A 114 3.86 0.05 1.04
N LEU A 115 2.69 0.42 1.55
CA LEU A 115 1.57 0.95 0.77
C LEU A 115 1.14 2.29 1.35
N VAL A 116 1.20 3.34 0.54
CA VAL A 116 0.79 4.72 0.89
C VAL A 116 -0.43 5.10 0.06
N ILE A 117 -1.50 5.48 0.74
CA ILE A 117 -2.81 5.80 0.18
C ILE A 117 -3.10 7.27 0.48
N GLY A 118 -3.29 8.08 -0.56
CA GLY A 118 -3.56 9.51 -0.41
C GLY A 118 -4.95 9.79 0.16
N GLY A 119 -5.97 9.17 -0.40
CA GLY A 119 -7.35 9.26 0.09
C GLY A 119 -7.62 8.34 1.28
N THR A 120 -8.76 7.64 1.23
CA THR A 120 -9.19 6.69 2.25
C THR A 120 -9.18 5.24 1.74
N ALA A 121 -9.38 4.28 2.64
CA ALA A 121 -9.63 2.88 2.31
C ALA A 121 -11.07 2.48 2.65
N GLN A 122 -11.53 1.35 2.09
CA GLN A 122 -12.74 0.68 2.55
C GLN A 122 -12.43 -0.30 3.70
N ASP A 123 -13.42 -1.11 4.08
CA ASP A 123 -13.32 -2.02 5.23
C ASP A 123 -12.17 -3.04 5.10
N PHE A 124 -11.75 -3.58 6.24
CA PHE A 124 -10.71 -4.61 6.38
C PHE A 124 -9.30 -4.17 5.92
N LEU A 125 -9.01 -2.86 5.97
CA LEU A 125 -7.66 -2.35 5.75
C LEU A 125 -6.65 -3.07 6.67
N GLY A 126 -5.59 -3.64 6.09
CA GLY A 126 -4.54 -4.33 6.83
C GLY A 126 -4.96 -5.65 7.48
N GLU A 127 -6.04 -6.28 7.01
CA GLU A 127 -6.48 -7.58 7.52
C GLU A 127 -5.38 -8.64 7.42
N TYR A 128 -5.15 -9.41 8.47
CA TYR A 128 -4.11 -10.44 8.55
C TYR A 128 -2.69 -9.96 8.20
N MET A 129 -2.41 -8.66 8.36
CA MET A 129 -1.07 -8.11 8.16
C MET A 129 -0.10 -8.70 9.17
N ALA A 130 1.02 -9.24 8.68
CA ALA A 130 2.08 -9.87 9.46
C ALA A 130 3.42 -9.12 9.36
N GLY A 131 3.41 -7.92 8.77
CA GLY A 131 4.60 -7.10 8.53
C GLY A 131 4.36 -6.01 7.48
N GLY A 132 5.29 -5.08 7.38
CA GLY A 132 5.23 -3.96 6.44
C GLY A 132 4.72 -2.66 7.06
N ILE A 133 4.47 -1.69 6.20
CA ILE A 133 3.97 -0.35 6.56
C ILE A 133 2.77 -0.01 5.68
N LEU A 134 1.66 0.37 6.30
CA LEU A 134 0.53 0.99 5.63
C LEU A 134 0.43 2.46 6.07
N VAL A 135 0.23 3.38 5.14
CA VAL A 135 0.00 4.80 5.43
C VAL A 135 -1.28 5.24 4.73
N VAL A 136 -2.23 5.81 5.47
CA VAL A 136 -3.46 6.40 4.93
C VAL A 136 -3.49 7.87 5.28
N LEU A 137 -3.49 8.73 4.26
CA LEU A 137 -3.33 10.18 4.42
C LEU A 137 -4.66 10.91 4.55
N GLY A 138 -5.78 10.31 4.14
CA GLY A 138 -7.11 10.92 4.28
C GLY A 138 -7.25 12.27 3.55
N ILE A 139 -6.45 12.50 2.51
CA ILE A 139 -6.53 13.71 1.67
C ILE A 139 -7.93 13.75 1.06
N GLY A 140 -8.61 14.88 1.24
CA GLY A 140 -10.01 15.08 0.82
C GLY A 140 -11.05 14.84 1.91
N LEU A 141 -10.68 14.33 3.09
CA LEU A 141 -11.56 14.35 4.26
C LEU A 141 -11.73 15.78 4.77
N ALA A 142 -12.95 16.13 5.20
CA ALA A 142 -13.19 17.39 5.89
C ALA A 142 -12.54 17.38 7.28
N GLU A 143 -12.30 18.56 7.86
CA GLU A 143 -11.77 18.67 9.22
C GLU A 143 -12.70 17.95 10.21
N GLY A 144 -12.13 17.02 10.99
CA GLY A 144 -12.88 16.20 11.94
C GLY A 144 -13.67 15.05 11.33
N GLU A 145 -13.70 14.89 10.00
CA GLU A 145 -14.34 13.72 9.37
C GLU A 145 -13.51 12.46 9.67
N PRO A 146 -14.10 11.42 10.27
CA PRO A 146 -13.39 10.19 10.55
C PRO A 146 -13.19 9.37 9.27
N HIS A 147 -12.14 8.55 9.25
CA HIS A 147 -12.02 7.50 8.23
C HIS A 147 -13.22 6.57 8.31
N ARG A 148 -13.73 6.11 7.16
CA ARG A 148 -14.95 5.29 7.08
C ARG A 148 -14.72 3.79 7.16
N ALA A 149 -13.47 3.34 7.03
CA ALA A 149 -13.11 1.92 7.07
C ALA A 149 -13.46 1.30 8.43
N ASN A 150 -14.06 0.11 8.40
CA ASN A 150 -14.32 -0.73 9.57
C ASN A 150 -13.42 -1.96 9.55
N PHE A 151 -13.29 -2.63 10.70
CA PHE A 151 -12.49 -3.85 10.87
C PHE A 151 -11.00 -3.65 10.51
N VAL A 152 -10.47 -2.44 10.75
CA VAL A 152 -9.09 -2.08 10.43
C VAL A 152 -8.13 -2.92 11.26
N GLY A 153 -7.23 -3.63 10.59
CA GLY A 153 -6.23 -4.50 11.20
C GLY A 153 -6.80 -5.78 11.83
N THR A 154 -8.01 -6.22 11.45
CA THR A 154 -8.53 -7.53 11.90
C THR A 154 -7.54 -8.65 11.58
N GLY A 155 -7.18 -9.44 12.59
CA GLY A 155 -6.19 -10.50 12.50
C GLY A 155 -4.76 -10.02 12.29
N MET A 156 -4.43 -8.74 12.53
CA MET A 156 -3.07 -8.22 12.43
C MET A 156 -2.15 -8.89 13.46
N HIS A 157 -0.96 -9.30 13.03
CA HIS A 157 0.05 -9.98 13.85
C HIS A 157 1.44 -9.32 13.76
N GLY A 158 1.63 -8.39 12.81
CA GLY A 158 2.88 -7.65 12.66
C GLY A 158 2.71 -6.45 11.72
N GLY A 159 3.73 -5.60 11.67
CA GLY A 159 3.72 -4.37 10.88
C GLY A 159 3.12 -3.17 11.63
N ALA A 160 2.92 -2.07 10.90
CA ALA A 160 2.29 -0.85 11.42
C ALA A 160 1.41 -0.20 10.37
N ILE A 161 0.24 0.30 10.80
CA ILE A 161 -0.62 1.17 9.99
C ILE A 161 -0.55 2.57 10.60
N TYR A 162 -0.26 3.57 9.77
CA TYR A 162 -0.31 4.97 10.15
C TYR A 162 -1.48 5.64 9.45
N LEU A 163 -2.31 6.32 10.23
CA LEU A 163 -3.53 6.96 9.73
C LEU A 163 -3.48 8.44 10.12
N ARG A 164 -3.51 9.33 9.13
CA ARG A 164 -3.66 10.78 9.36
C ARG A 164 -5.13 11.09 9.65
N GLY A 165 -5.42 11.82 10.71
CA GLY A 165 -6.78 12.14 11.13
C GLY A 165 -7.33 11.19 12.19
N HIS A 166 -8.64 10.94 12.16
CA HIS A 166 -9.36 10.27 13.24
C HIS A 166 -9.96 8.92 12.82
N ILE A 167 -9.90 7.95 13.73
CA ILE A 167 -10.61 6.67 13.64
C ILE A 167 -11.16 6.32 15.01
N ASN A 168 -12.36 5.74 15.08
CA ASN A 168 -12.97 5.33 16.34
C ASN A 168 -12.54 3.91 16.75
N ASP A 169 -12.51 3.64 18.05
CA ASP A 169 -12.14 2.32 18.59
C ASP A 169 -12.99 1.17 18.04
N TYR A 170 -14.30 1.40 17.81
CA TYR A 170 -15.20 0.37 17.28
C TYR A 170 -14.87 -0.05 15.83
N GLN A 171 -14.08 0.75 15.11
CA GLN A 171 -13.67 0.48 13.73
C GLN A 171 -12.43 -0.42 13.67
N LEU A 172 -11.76 -0.65 14.80
CA LEU A 172 -10.52 -1.42 14.87
C LEU A 172 -10.80 -2.92 15.10
N GLY A 173 -9.91 -3.76 14.59
CA GLY A 173 -9.82 -5.16 14.99
C GLY A 173 -9.53 -5.26 16.50
N LYS A 174 -10.06 -6.30 17.15
CA LYS A 174 -9.95 -6.48 18.62
C LYS A 174 -8.51 -6.61 19.11
N GLU A 175 -7.62 -7.02 18.23
CA GLU A 175 -6.20 -7.24 18.45
C GLU A 175 -5.34 -6.02 18.13
N VAL A 176 -5.94 -4.89 17.74
CA VAL A 176 -5.24 -3.67 17.34
C VAL A 176 -5.22 -2.66 18.47
N GLY A 177 -4.04 -2.14 18.78
CA GLY A 177 -3.84 -1.02 19.69
C GLY A 177 -3.55 0.25 18.92
N ALA A 178 -4.08 1.37 19.39
CA ALA A 178 -3.81 2.71 18.88
C ALA A 178 -2.86 3.48 19.82
N SER A 179 -1.91 4.19 19.25
CA SER A 179 -0.99 5.09 19.96
C SER A 179 -0.53 6.24 19.07
N GLU A 180 0.12 7.23 19.67
CA GLU A 180 0.79 8.28 18.91
C GLU A 180 2.10 7.76 18.27
N PRO A 181 2.44 8.18 17.04
CA PRO A 181 3.73 7.86 16.43
C PRO A 181 4.90 8.46 17.22
N ASP A 182 5.88 7.62 17.54
CA ASP A 182 7.12 8.05 18.17
C ASP A 182 8.11 8.70 17.17
N LYS A 183 9.31 9.06 17.63
CA LYS A 183 10.33 9.68 16.77
C LYS A 183 10.71 8.82 15.56
N LYS A 184 10.88 7.50 15.74
CA LYS A 184 11.26 6.59 14.65
C LYS A 184 10.09 6.44 13.66
N ASP A 185 8.88 6.39 14.18
CA ASP A 185 7.67 6.37 13.35
C ASP A 185 7.57 7.64 12.49
N ARG A 186 7.91 8.81 13.06
CA ARG A 186 7.94 10.09 12.32
C ARG A 186 9.01 10.11 11.23
N GLU A 187 10.16 9.49 11.44
CA GLU A 187 11.19 9.33 10.41
C GLU A 187 10.69 8.46 9.24
N VAL A 188 10.00 7.35 9.56
CA VAL A 188 9.35 6.47 8.55
C VAL A 188 8.28 7.21 7.77
N LEU A 189 7.38 7.91 8.47
CA LEU A 189 6.33 8.74 7.87
C LEU A 189 6.91 9.81 6.96
N SER A 190 7.92 10.56 7.42
CA SER A 190 8.60 11.60 6.63
C SER A 190 9.16 11.04 5.32
N SER A 191 9.85 9.89 5.38
CA SER A 191 10.40 9.23 4.19
C SER A 191 9.32 8.84 3.18
N LEU A 192 8.25 8.18 3.63
CA LEU A 192 7.18 7.69 2.75
C LEU A 192 6.31 8.83 2.20
N ILE A 193 5.98 9.83 3.02
CA ILE A 193 5.15 10.96 2.63
C ILE A 193 5.89 11.86 1.64
N ARG A 194 7.21 12.07 1.80
CA ARG A 194 7.99 12.83 0.81
C ARG A 194 8.05 12.14 -0.55
N GLN A 195 8.13 10.80 -0.58
CA GLN A 195 8.04 10.04 -1.82
C GLN A 195 6.65 10.15 -2.46
N PHE A 196 5.59 9.98 -1.67
CA PHE A 196 4.22 10.19 -2.11
C PHE A 196 4.01 11.59 -2.71
N ALA A 197 4.45 12.62 -1.99
CA ALA A 197 4.39 14.01 -2.40
C ALA A 197 5.13 14.26 -3.73
N ALA A 198 6.33 13.70 -3.90
CA ALA A 198 7.10 13.81 -5.13
C ALA A 198 6.41 13.14 -6.34
N HIS A 199 5.66 12.06 -6.13
CA HIS A 199 4.95 11.36 -7.20
C HIS A 199 3.67 12.10 -7.65
N PHE A 200 3.04 12.85 -6.76
CA PHE A 200 1.69 13.39 -6.97
C PHE A 200 1.58 14.91 -6.82
N ASP A 201 2.70 15.61 -6.70
CA ASP A 201 2.79 17.08 -6.58
C ASP A 201 2.00 17.63 -5.37
N HIS A 202 2.13 16.96 -4.22
CA HIS A 202 1.61 17.44 -2.94
C HIS A 202 2.71 18.09 -2.10
N ASP A 203 2.33 18.96 -1.16
CA ASP A 203 3.25 19.45 -0.14
C ASP A 203 3.41 18.41 0.98
N ALA A 204 4.62 17.86 1.11
CA ALA A 204 4.93 16.86 2.12
C ALA A 204 4.85 17.42 3.55
N ASP A 205 5.24 18.67 3.77
CA ASP A 205 5.28 19.29 5.09
C ASP A 205 3.87 19.61 5.56
N GLU A 206 2.97 20.00 4.65
CA GLU A 206 1.54 20.15 4.93
C GLU A 206 0.88 18.81 5.33
N ILE A 207 1.23 17.72 4.65
CA ILE A 207 0.72 16.39 5.02
C ILE A 207 1.27 15.97 6.40
N LEU A 208 2.57 16.18 6.63
CA LEU A 208 3.27 15.78 7.86
C LEU A 208 2.84 16.58 9.09
N SER A 209 2.33 17.80 8.94
CA SER A 209 1.82 18.61 10.05
C SER A 209 0.50 18.08 10.62
N GLY A 210 -0.16 17.15 9.92
CA GLY A 210 -1.38 16.50 10.40
C GLY A 210 -1.16 15.66 11.66
N ALA A 211 -2.24 15.46 12.42
CA ALA A 211 -2.26 14.45 13.48
C ALA A 211 -2.25 13.05 12.86
N PHE A 212 -1.43 12.15 13.40
CA PHE A 212 -1.34 10.76 12.97
C PHE A 212 -1.57 9.83 14.16
N ILE A 213 -2.23 8.72 13.88
CA ILE A 213 -2.42 7.59 14.79
C ILE A 213 -1.61 6.42 14.23
N LYS A 214 -0.90 5.72 15.11
CA LYS A 214 -0.23 4.46 14.82
C LYS A 214 -1.11 3.32 15.33
N LEU A 215 -1.35 2.34 14.47
CA LEU A 215 -2.06 1.11 14.79
C LEU A 215 -1.10 -0.08 14.64
N VAL A 216 -1.04 -0.90 15.69
CA VAL A 216 -0.16 -2.08 15.79
C VAL A 216 -0.86 -3.24 16.49
N PRO A 217 -0.46 -4.50 16.28
CA PRO A 217 -1.01 -5.61 17.04
C PRO A 217 -0.64 -5.48 18.53
N LEU A 218 -1.61 -5.67 19.43
CA LEU A 218 -1.42 -5.70 20.88
C LEU A 218 -0.56 -6.88 21.33
N TYR A 219 -0.58 -7.98 20.58
CA TYR A 219 0.10 -9.22 20.92
C TYR A 219 1.02 -9.65 19.78
N LEU A 220 2.30 -9.87 20.09
CA LEU A 220 3.28 -10.43 19.13
C LEU A 220 3.04 -11.91 18.82
N ARG A 221 2.29 -12.63 19.68
CA ARG A 221 1.97 -14.06 19.54
C ARG A 221 0.53 -14.37 19.98
N PRO A 222 -0.50 -13.91 19.25
CA PRO A 222 -1.90 -14.11 19.64
C PRO A 222 -2.27 -15.60 19.77
N TYR A 223 -1.59 -16.49 19.02
CA TYR A 223 -1.81 -17.94 19.05
C TYR A 223 -0.76 -18.74 19.84
N GLY A 224 0.17 -18.07 20.54
CA GLY A 224 1.25 -18.75 21.27
C GLY A 224 0.75 -19.72 22.35
N ARG A 225 -0.49 -19.55 22.84
CA ARG A 225 -1.14 -20.43 23.82
C ARG A 225 -2.11 -21.46 23.22
N LEU A 226 -2.36 -21.41 21.91
CA LEU A 226 -3.33 -22.28 21.23
C LEU A 226 -2.69 -23.53 20.61
N TYR A 227 -1.39 -23.48 20.28
CA TYR A 227 -0.70 -24.53 19.52
C TYR A 227 0.58 -25.08 20.16
N ALA A 228 0.97 -24.60 21.35
CA ALA A 228 2.13 -25.09 22.07
C ALA A 228 1.75 -25.46 23.50
N TYR A 229 1.79 -26.76 23.80
CA TYR A 229 1.84 -27.33 25.14
C TYR A 229 3.31 -27.55 25.52
#